data_AF-A0A136KZU8-F1
#
_entry.id   AF-A0A136KZU8-F1
#
_cell.length_a   1.000
_cell.length_b   1.000
_cell.length_c   1.000
_cell.angle_alpha   90.00
_cell.angle_beta   90.00
_cell.angle_gamma   90.00
#
_symmetry.space_group_name_H-M   'P 1'
#
loop_
_entity.id
_entity.type
_entity.pdbx_description
1 polymer ?
#
loop_
_entity_poly.entity_id
_entity_poly.type
_entity_poly.pdbx_seq_one_letter_code
_entity_poly.pdbx_strand_id
1 'polypeptide(L)'
;MKKLGLRKISFVMAAVLALAAIGAPQLDKLLKLGGVVAIVNAMGKQMNEGINKLWGRKDTWEVKTKVVPILSVGINSSTAVGAAQVMGPPHQVDKVVAVAQPEAQLLGRELRMKALIPVSSKDVLKDIRAVEHVGVSGIVDIKL
;
A
#
# COMPACT_ATOMS: atom_id res chain seq x y z
N MET A 1 17.11 -4.65 -29.44
CA MET A 1 16.29 -5.25 -28.34
C MET A 1 17.19 -6.16 -27.52
N LYS A 2 17.66 -5.72 -26.34
CA LYS A 2 18.62 -6.46 -25.50
C LYS A 2 17.91 -7.66 -24.86
N LYS A 3 18.42 -8.87 -25.11
CA LYS A 3 17.93 -10.15 -24.56
C LYS A 3 17.82 -10.06 -23.04
N LEU A 4 16.60 -10.07 -22.52
CA LEU A 4 16.30 -10.10 -21.10
C LEU A 4 16.76 -11.47 -20.55
N GLY A 5 17.94 -11.50 -19.94
CA GLY A 5 18.61 -12.73 -19.55
C GLY A 5 17.79 -13.58 -18.57
N LEU A 6 17.74 -14.88 -18.84
CA LEU A 6 17.06 -15.96 -18.10
C LEU A 6 17.26 -15.94 -16.57
N ARG A 7 18.36 -15.34 -16.11
CA ARG A 7 18.66 -15.08 -14.69
C ARG A 7 17.71 -14.07 -14.04
N LYS A 8 17.30 -13.01 -14.74
CA LYS A 8 16.34 -12.03 -14.22
C LYS A 8 14.93 -12.61 -14.11
N ILE A 9 14.56 -13.49 -15.05
CA ILE A 9 13.27 -14.20 -15.06
C ILE A 9 13.17 -15.19 -13.88
N SER A 10 14.25 -15.92 -13.60
CA SER A 10 14.31 -16.85 -12.46
C SER A 10 14.24 -16.14 -11.10
N PHE A 11 14.78 -14.92 -10.99
CA PHE A 11 14.73 -14.12 -9.76
C PHE A 11 13.34 -13.50 -9.48
N VAL A 12 12.57 -13.16 -10.52
CA VAL A 12 11.17 -12.71 -10.36
C VAL A 12 10.29 -13.86 -9.86
N MET A 13 10.49 -15.08 -10.37
CA MET A 13 9.75 -16.27 -9.94
C MET A 13 10.04 -16.67 -8.48
N ALA A 14 11.30 -16.60 -8.04
CA ALA A 14 11.67 -16.87 -6.65
C ALA A 14 11.14 -15.78 -5.68
N ALA A 15 11.04 -14.53 -6.14
CA ALA A 15 10.43 -13.45 -5.36
C ALA A 15 8.90 -13.62 -5.24
N VAL A 16 8.23 -14.13 -6.27
CA VAL A 16 6.80 -14.52 -6.22
C VAL A 16 6.59 -15.70 -5.24
N LEU A 17 7.52 -16.66 -5.18
CA LEU A 17 7.48 -17.77 -4.23
C LEU A 17 7.76 -17.36 -2.77
N ALA A 18 8.57 -16.33 -2.51
CA ALA A 18 8.78 -15.80 -1.15
C ALA A 18 7.58 -14.99 -0.63
N LEU A 19 6.73 -14.47 -1.52
CA LEU A 19 5.41 -13.92 -1.20
C LEU A 19 4.34 -15.02 -1.01
N ALA A 20 4.63 -16.27 -1.41
CA ALA A 20 3.71 -17.40 -1.35
C ALA A 20 3.66 -18.13 0.01
N ALA A 21 4.17 -17.51 1.09
CA ALA A 21 4.11 -18.10 2.43
C ALA A 21 2.75 -17.95 3.13
N ILE A 22 1.77 -17.28 2.50
CA ILE A 22 0.40 -17.22 3.00
C ILE A 22 -0.50 -18.03 2.08
N GLY A 23 -0.90 -19.20 2.56
CA GLY A 23 -1.86 -20.03 1.85
C GLY A 23 -3.21 -19.31 1.75
N ALA A 24 -3.95 -19.54 0.66
CA ALA A 24 -5.32 -19.03 0.49
C ALA A 24 -6.22 -19.17 1.74
N PRO A 25 -6.14 -20.23 2.56
CA PRO A 25 -6.94 -20.35 3.79
C PRO A 25 -6.63 -19.29 4.88
N GLN A 26 -5.38 -18.85 4.98
CA GLN A 26 -4.98 -17.82 5.95
C GLN A 26 -5.44 -16.43 5.51
N LEU A 27 -5.41 -16.17 4.20
CA LEU A 27 -5.92 -14.94 3.61
C LEU A 27 -7.45 -14.84 3.78
N ASP A 28 -8.18 -15.94 3.54
CA ASP A 28 -9.62 -16.04 3.76
C ASP A 28 -10.00 -15.80 5.23
N LYS A 29 -9.21 -16.33 6.18
CA LYS A 29 -9.40 -16.08 7.61
C LYS A 29 -9.18 -14.60 7.98
N LEU A 30 -8.12 -13.97 7.48
CA LEU A 30 -7.84 -12.55 7.73
C LEU A 30 -8.93 -11.64 7.16
N LEU A 31 -9.40 -11.97 5.95
CA LEU A 31 -10.51 -11.27 5.30
C LEU A 31 -11.78 -11.32 6.14
N LYS A 32 -12.17 -12.51 6.62
CA LYS A 32 -13.35 -12.72 7.46
C LYS A 32 -13.24 -12.05 8.84
N LEU A 33 -12.03 -11.95 9.39
CA LEU A 33 -11.81 -11.44 10.76
C LEU A 33 -11.72 -9.91 10.81
N GLY A 34 -11.17 -9.26 9.79
CA GLY A 34 -10.94 -7.82 9.84
C GLY A 34 -10.69 -7.14 8.49
N GLY A 35 -11.13 -7.76 7.41
CA GLY A 35 -11.11 -7.18 6.07
C GLY A 35 -9.72 -6.83 5.55
N VAL A 36 -9.67 -5.89 4.62
CA VAL A 36 -8.43 -5.39 4.02
C VAL A 36 -7.44 -4.86 5.06
N VAL A 37 -7.91 -4.17 6.11
CA VAL A 37 -7.04 -3.65 7.17
C VAL A 37 -6.28 -4.77 7.87
N ALA A 38 -6.94 -5.89 8.19
CA ALA A 38 -6.28 -7.02 8.82
C ALA A 38 -5.22 -7.67 7.92
N ILE A 39 -5.53 -7.83 6.63
CA ILE A 39 -4.57 -8.34 5.63
C ILE A 39 -3.34 -7.44 5.59
N VAL A 40 -3.52 -6.13 5.48
CA VAL A 40 -2.41 -5.18 5.38
C VAL A 40 -1.58 -5.15 6.68
N ASN A 41 -2.21 -5.21 7.85
CA ASN A 41 -1.47 -5.27 9.12
C ASN A 41 -0.64 -6.56 9.24
N ALA A 42 -1.17 -7.69 8.77
CA ALA A 42 -0.46 -8.97 8.82
C ALA A 42 0.68 -9.06 7.79
N MET A 43 0.46 -8.51 6.60
CA MET A 43 1.34 -8.71 5.43
C MET A 43 2.17 -7.49 5.03
N GLY A 44 1.97 -6.33 5.66
CA GLY A 44 2.54 -5.06 5.22
C GLY A 44 4.06 -5.09 5.05
N LYS A 45 4.78 -5.83 5.91
CA LYS A 45 6.23 -6.02 5.78
C LYS A 45 6.61 -6.78 4.51
N GLN A 46 5.93 -7.89 4.21
CA GLN A 46 6.17 -8.68 3.00
C GLN A 46 5.81 -7.91 1.73
N MET A 47 4.69 -7.19 1.75
CA MET A 47 4.28 -6.29 0.67
C MET A 47 5.34 -5.21 0.42
N ASN A 48 5.84 -4.58 1.49
CA ASN A 48 6.87 -3.53 1.40
C ASN A 48 8.18 -4.08 0.81
N GLU A 49 8.62 -5.24 1.27
CA GLU A 49 9.81 -5.92 0.74
C GLU A 49 9.61 -6.32 -0.73
N GLY A 50 8.43 -6.79 -1.10
CA GLY A 50 8.06 -7.10 -2.47
C GLY A 50 8.20 -5.88 -3.38
N ILE A 51 7.61 -4.74 -3.00
CA ILE A 51 7.72 -3.50 -3.77
C ILE A 51 9.17 -3.01 -3.80
N ASN A 52 9.89 -3.00 -2.67
CA ASN A 52 11.30 -2.63 -2.63
C ASN A 52 12.17 -3.48 -3.59
N LYS A 53 11.86 -4.77 -3.74
CA LYS A 53 12.54 -5.64 -4.71
C LYS A 53 12.20 -5.29 -6.17
N LEU A 54 10.97 -4.92 -6.49
CA LEU A 54 10.55 -4.60 -7.88
C LEU A 54 11.41 -3.51 -8.54
N TRP A 55 11.78 -2.48 -7.77
CA TRP A 55 12.63 -1.38 -8.22
C TRP A 55 14.05 -1.38 -7.62
N GLY A 56 14.45 -2.47 -6.96
CA GLY A 56 15.82 -2.65 -6.47
C GLY A 56 16.25 -1.71 -5.34
N ARG A 57 15.30 -1.22 -4.54
CA ARG A 57 15.54 -0.28 -3.45
C ARG A 57 15.86 -0.97 -2.12
N LYS A 58 16.68 -0.31 -1.31
CA LYS A 58 16.85 -0.58 0.12
C LYS A 58 16.61 0.71 0.90
N ASP A 59 16.10 0.56 2.12
CA ASP A 59 15.95 1.70 3.03
C ASP A 59 17.30 2.17 3.55
N THR A 60 17.37 3.47 3.84
CA THR A 60 18.54 4.16 4.37
C THR A 60 18.18 4.87 5.65
N TRP A 61 19.17 5.52 6.28
CA TRP A 61 18.94 6.36 7.45
C TRP A 61 18.12 7.63 7.11
N GLU A 62 18.12 8.07 5.86
CA GLU A 62 17.38 9.26 5.40
C GLU A 62 15.98 8.93 4.88
N VAL A 63 15.79 7.75 4.29
CA VAL A 63 14.52 7.41 3.62
C VAL A 63 14.14 5.96 3.92
N LYS A 64 12.92 5.78 4.43
CA LYS A 64 12.30 4.49 4.73
C LYS A 64 11.03 4.30 3.90
N THR A 65 10.65 3.04 3.65
CA THR A 65 9.33 2.70 3.13
C THR A 65 8.54 1.82 4.09
N LYS A 66 7.21 1.90 4.05
CA LYS A 66 6.32 0.92 4.67
C LYS A 66 5.00 0.81 3.92
N VAL A 67 4.29 -0.30 4.06
CA VAL A 67 2.94 -0.46 3.50
C VAL A 67 1.89 -0.25 4.57
N VAL A 68 0.86 0.54 4.25
CA VAL A 68 -0.28 0.88 5.10
C VAL A 68 -1.60 0.72 4.33
N PRO A 69 -2.75 0.53 5.00
CA PRO A 69 -4.02 0.42 4.31
C PRO A 69 -4.43 1.74 3.65
N ILE A 70 -5.11 1.65 2.50
CA ILE A 70 -5.78 2.78 1.86
C ILE A 70 -7.22 2.82 2.36
N LEU A 71 -7.63 3.95 2.93
CA LEU A 71 -8.98 4.21 3.40
C LEU A 71 -9.68 5.13 2.39
N SER A 72 -10.78 4.65 1.81
CA SER A 72 -11.66 5.49 1.01
C SER A 72 -12.26 6.59 1.89
N VAL A 73 -12.39 7.81 1.35
CA VAL A 73 -13.11 8.90 2.02
C VAL A 73 -14.40 9.16 1.26
N GLY A 74 -15.51 8.64 1.79
CA GLY A 74 -16.87 8.86 1.28
C GLY A 74 -17.70 9.73 2.23
N ILE A 75 -18.89 10.16 1.79
CA ILE A 75 -19.75 11.10 2.53
C ILE A 75 -20.17 10.55 3.91
N ASN A 76 -20.30 9.23 4.09
CA ASN A 76 -20.72 8.61 5.36
C ASN A 76 -19.98 7.30 5.72
N SER A 77 -18.94 6.93 4.97
CA SER A 77 -18.19 5.70 5.23
C SER A 77 -16.75 5.78 4.74
N SER A 78 -15.85 5.16 5.50
CA SER A 78 -14.48 4.90 5.09
C SER A 78 -14.23 3.40 5.16
N THR A 79 -14.08 2.78 3.99
CA THR A 79 -13.73 1.37 3.88
C THR A 79 -12.29 1.26 3.44
N ALA A 80 -11.56 0.28 3.99
CA ALA A 80 -10.25 -0.04 3.46
C ALA A 80 -10.39 -0.73 2.10
N VAL A 81 -9.82 -0.12 1.07
CA VAL A 81 -10.00 -0.53 -0.34
C VAL A 81 -8.73 -1.13 -0.95
N GLY A 82 -7.61 -1.05 -0.26
CA GLY A 82 -6.34 -1.61 -0.72
C GLY A 82 -5.20 -1.27 0.23
N ALA A 83 -3.97 -1.30 -0.28
CA ALA A 83 -2.78 -0.89 0.44
C ALA A 83 -1.89 0.03 -0.40
N ALA A 84 -1.15 0.90 0.27
CA ALA A 84 -0.17 1.79 -0.35
C ALA A 84 1.17 1.66 0.37
N GLN A 85 2.25 1.62 -0.42
CA GLN A 85 3.58 1.89 0.10
C GLN A 85 3.76 3.39 0.22
N VAL A 86 4.19 3.84 1.39
CA VAL A 86 4.59 5.21 1.66
C VAL A 86 6.11 5.30 1.82
N MET A 87 6.68 6.44 1.47
CA MET A 87 8.13 6.69 1.45
C MET A 87 8.44 8.11 1.94
N GLY A 88 9.49 8.25 2.74
CA GLY A 88 9.94 9.55 3.28
C GLY A 88 10.93 9.39 4.44
N PRO A 89 11.20 10.45 5.21
CA PRO A 89 12.04 10.39 6.41
C PRO A 89 11.52 9.36 7.42
N PRO A 90 12.38 8.51 8.04
CA PRO A 90 11.92 7.42 8.90
C PRO A 90 10.94 7.86 10.01
N HIS A 91 11.26 8.95 10.71
CA HIS A 91 10.45 9.47 11.80
C HIS A 91 9.07 10.01 11.35
N GLN A 92 8.92 10.38 10.07
CA GLN A 92 7.62 10.77 9.51
C GLN A 92 6.87 9.53 9.01
N VAL A 93 7.56 8.65 8.28
CA VAL A 93 6.99 7.39 7.78
C VAL A 93 6.41 6.58 8.93
N ASP A 94 7.05 6.54 10.09
CA ASP A 94 6.57 5.83 11.28
C ASP A 94 5.23 6.37 11.80
N LYS A 95 4.95 7.66 11.63
CA LYS A 95 3.66 8.28 12.02
C LYS A 95 2.50 7.89 11.12
N VAL A 96 2.75 7.44 9.89
CA VAL A 96 1.67 7.13 8.94
C VAL A 96 0.92 5.88 9.39
N VAL A 97 -0.39 5.94 9.58
CA VAL A 97 -1.20 4.78 9.97
C VAL A 97 -2.10 4.28 8.85
N ALA A 98 -2.33 5.11 7.84
CA ALA A 98 -3.14 4.83 6.65
C ALA A 98 -2.81 5.83 5.53
N VAL A 99 -3.37 5.59 4.35
CA VAL A 99 -3.47 6.57 3.26
C VAL A 99 -4.95 6.89 3.06
N ALA A 100 -5.33 8.15 3.20
CA ALA A 100 -6.67 8.63 2.86
C ALA A 100 -6.80 8.78 1.34
N GLN A 101 -7.91 8.31 0.79
CA GLN A 101 -8.22 8.38 -0.64
C GLN A 101 -9.56 9.07 -0.90
N PRO A 102 -9.63 10.40 -0.80
CA PRO A 102 -10.78 11.15 -1.31
C PRO A 102 -10.80 11.07 -2.84
N GLU A 103 -12.02 11.05 -3.38
CA GLU A 103 -12.29 10.90 -4.81
C GLU A 103 -13.21 12.02 -5.30
N ALA A 104 -12.91 12.52 -6.50
CA ALA A 104 -13.76 13.45 -7.23
C ALA A 104 -13.97 12.95 -8.66
N GLN A 105 -15.14 13.27 -9.22
CA GLN A 105 -15.48 13.01 -10.62
C GLN A 105 -15.71 14.34 -11.33
N LEU A 106 -15.04 14.55 -12.45
CA LEU A 106 -15.16 15.74 -13.30
C LEU A 106 -15.65 15.34 -14.70
N LEU A 107 -16.10 16.32 -15.48
CA LEU A 107 -16.54 16.16 -16.86
C LEU A 107 -17.58 15.02 -17.04
N GLY A 108 -18.72 15.11 -16.34
CA GLY A 108 -19.79 14.12 -16.53
C GLY A 108 -19.43 12.69 -16.16
N ARG A 109 -18.39 12.48 -15.31
CA ARG A 109 -17.82 11.19 -14.84
C ARG A 109 -16.72 10.59 -15.73
N GLU A 110 -16.30 11.28 -16.78
CA GLU A 110 -15.21 10.82 -17.65
C GLU A 110 -13.84 10.89 -16.96
N LEU A 111 -13.66 11.84 -16.04
CA LEU A 111 -12.43 12.00 -15.28
C LEU A 111 -12.66 11.64 -13.81
N ARG A 112 -11.99 10.58 -13.36
CA ARG A 112 -11.97 10.15 -11.96
C ARG A 112 -10.62 10.49 -11.34
N MET A 113 -10.63 11.39 -10.36
CA MET A 113 -9.43 11.80 -9.64
C MET A 113 -9.43 11.22 -8.24
N LYS A 114 -8.28 10.72 -7.81
CA LYS A 114 -8.05 10.20 -6.46
C LYS A 114 -6.82 10.87 -5.89
N ALA A 115 -6.95 11.51 -4.73
CA ALA A 115 -5.77 11.89 -3.96
C ALA A 115 -5.34 10.70 -3.10
N LEU A 116 -4.04 10.59 -2.83
CA LEU A 116 -3.50 9.61 -1.90
C LEU A 116 -2.67 10.34 -0.87
N ILE A 117 -3.22 10.47 0.33
CA ILE A 117 -2.70 11.34 1.37
C ILE A 117 -2.24 10.46 2.54
N PRO A 118 -0.93 10.32 2.81
CA PRO A 118 -0.45 9.65 4.02
C PRO A 118 -0.93 10.38 5.26
N VAL A 119 -1.58 9.67 6.19
CA VAL A 119 -2.21 10.27 7.37
C VAL A 119 -1.75 9.63 8.68
N SER A 120 -1.75 10.43 9.74
CA SER A 120 -1.42 10.01 11.11
C SER A 120 -2.63 9.50 11.91
N SER A 121 -3.82 9.52 11.30
CA SER A 121 -5.09 9.07 11.89
C SER A 121 -5.81 8.11 10.95
N LYS A 122 -6.53 7.14 11.51
CA LYS A 122 -7.49 6.32 10.73
C LYS A 122 -8.85 7.00 10.59
N ASP A 123 -9.14 8.01 11.41
CA ASP A 123 -10.40 8.77 11.41
C ASP A 123 -10.49 9.79 10.27
N VAL A 124 -10.34 9.32 9.03
CA VAL A 124 -10.23 10.14 7.81
C VAL A 124 -11.54 10.83 7.39
N LEU A 125 -12.67 10.46 8.02
CA LEU A 125 -13.97 11.10 7.78
C LEU A 125 -14.17 12.39 8.56
N LYS A 126 -13.53 12.49 9.74
CA LYS A 126 -13.65 13.67 10.61
C LYS A 126 -12.55 14.68 10.30
N ASP A 127 -11.33 14.18 10.11
CA ASP A 127 -10.15 15.02 9.88
C ASP A 127 -9.06 14.26 9.12
N ILE A 128 -8.53 14.87 8.04
CA ILE A 128 -7.41 14.32 7.26
C ILE A 128 -6.11 14.93 7.80
N ARG A 129 -5.52 14.25 8.77
CA ARG A 129 -4.24 14.66 9.38
C ARG A 129 -3.05 14.17 8.56
N ALA A 130 -2.74 14.89 7.49
CA ALA A 130 -1.63 14.60 6.59
C ALA A 130 -0.29 14.53 7.32
N VAL A 131 0.58 13.60 6.92
CA VAL A 131 1.95 13.51 7.40
C VAL A 131 2.87 14.15 6.37
N GLU A 132 3.41 15.30 6.73
CA GLU A 132 4.31 16.06 5.88
C GLU A 132 5.58 15.28 5.50
N HIS A 133 6.11 15.56 4.31
CA HIS A 133 7.33 14.96 3.74
C HIS A 133 7.25 13.44 3.50
N VAL A 134 6.04 12.86 3.50
CA VAL A 134 5.80 11.46 3.14
C VAL A 134 4.90 11.40 1.92
N GLY A 135 5.30 10.63 0.92
CA GLY A 135 4.54 10.40 -0.30
C GLY A 135 4.18 8.92 -0.49
N VAL A 136 3.23 8.64 -1.39
CA VAL A 136 2.95 7.27 -1.84
C VAL A 136 3.94 6.88 -2.95
N SER A 137 4.63 5.76 -2.78
CA SER A 137 5.61 5.22 -3.74
C SER A 137 5.12 3.97 -4.49
N GLY A 138 4.03 3.36 -4.05
CA GLY A 138 3.46 2.18 -4.69
C GLY A 138 2.07 1.84 -4.14
N ILE A 139 1.32 1.03 -4.89
CA ILE A 139 -0.01 0.57 -4.52
C ILE A 139 -0.04 -0.96 -4.62
N VAL A 140 -0.80 -1.59 -3.72
CA VAL A 140 -1.09 -3.02 -3.73
C VAL A 140 -2.59 -3.20 -3.90
N ASP A 141 -2.97 -3.77 -5.04
CA ASP A 141 -4.33 -4.22 -5.28
C ASP A 141 -4.53 -5.61 -4.67
N ILE A 142 -5.47 -5.70 -3.75
CA ILE A 142 -5.87 -6.97 -3.13
C ILE A 142 -7.12 -7.44 -3.87
N LYS A 143 -6.99 -8.51 -4.65
CA LYS A 143 -8.17 -9.19 -5.22
C LYS A 143 -8.80 -10.03 -4.12
N LEU A 144 -10.06 -9.74 -3.84
CA LEU A 144 -10.91 -10.43 -2.86
C LEU A 144 -11.95 -11.26 -3.61
#